data_AF-A0A936TMK0-F1
#
_entry.id   AF-A0A936TMK0-F1
#
_cell.length_a   1.000
_cell.length_b   1.000
_cell.length_c   1.000
_cell.angle_alpha   90.00
_cell.angle_beta   90.00
_cell.angle_gamma   90.00
#
_symmetry.space_group_name_H-M   'P 1'
#
loop_
_entity.id
_entity.type
_entity.pdbx_description
1 polymer ?
#
loop_
_entity_poly.entity_id
_entity_poly.type
_entity_poly.pdbx_seq_one_letter_code
_entity_poly.pdbx_strand_id
1 'polypeptide(L)'
;MSRIQTLFDMLNFLNSNEEYQHKKDFSHLGTMTISRSHNGVERNVKFNYTSNEYLNRLTELFRNIATQETRIFELETVRSTDPISTPAQLRLLESELRSRNFADPQKIIPLLQELRLDEGVPLIARNHADRLIKMINKEKK
;
A
#
# COMPACT_ATOMS: atom_id res chain seq x y z
N MET A 1 9.02 -3.46 9.41
CA MET A 1 10.10 -3.58 8.39
C MET A 1 10.58 -5.02 8.15
N SER A 2 10.10 -6.03 8.88
CA SER A 2 10.56 -7.43 8.74
C SER A 2 10.12 -8.11 7.44
N ARG A 3 8.87 -7.92 6.98
CA ARG A 3 8.28 -8.71 5.88
C ARG A 3 8.96 -8.51 4.52
N ILE A 4 9.35 -7.28 4.16
CA ILE A 4 10.06 -6.98 2.91
C ILE A 4 11.42 -7.68 2.89
N GLN A 5 12.17 -7.58 3.99
CA GLN A 5 13.49 -8.23 4.09
C GLN A 5 13.35 -9.74 4.00
N THR A 6 12.41 -10.33 4.73
CA THR A 6 12.12 -11.77 4.63
C THR A 6 11.84 -12.21 3.20
N LEU A 7 11.05 -11.46 2.42
CA LEU A 7 10.77 -11.82 1.02
C LEU A 7 12.03 -11.73 0.15
N PHE A 8 12.86 -10.70 0.34
CA PHE A 8 14.12 -10.62 -0.39
C PHE A 8 15.12 -11.72 0.01
N ASP A 9 15.11 -12.15 1.27
CA ASP A 9 15.97 -13.22 1.76
C ASP A 9 15.50 -14.59 1.21
N MET A 10 14.19 -14.83 1.16
CA MET A 10 13.61 -16.02 0.51
C MET A 10 13.93 -16.09 -0.99
N LEU A 11 14.03 -14.94 -1.66
CA LEU A 11 14.47 -14.84 -3.05
C LEU A 11 15.99 -15.01 -3.22
N ASN A 12 16.77 -14.97 -2.13
CA ASN A 12 18.21 -14.76 -2.16
C ASN A 12 18.60 -13.64 -3.15
N PHE A 13 17.81 -12.55 -3.14
CA PHE A 13 17.64 -11.70 -4.32
C PHE A 13 18.97 -11.18 -4.89
N LEU A 14 19.89 -10.68 -4.05
CA LEU A 14 21.15 -10.10 -4.50
C LEU A 14 22.13 -11.13 -5.11
N ASN A 15 22.05 -12.40 -4.69
CA ASN A 15 22.96 -13.45 -5.13
C ASN A 15 22.32 -14.41 -6.15
N SER A 16 21.00 -14.37 -6.33
CA SER A 16 20.28 -15.15 -7.33
C SER A 16 20.61 -14.64 -8.74
N ASN A 17 20.49 -15.50 -9.77
CA ASN A 17 20.50 -15.10 -11.18
C ASN A 17 19.17 -15.44 -11.88
N GLU A 18 18.11 -15.72 -11.11
CA GLU A 18 16.79 -16.06 -11.63
C GLU A 18 16.23 -14.93 -12.52
N GLU A 19 15.77 -15.33 -13.72
CA GLU A 19 14.99 -14.48 -14.61
C GLU A 19 13.52 -14.60 -14.20
N TYR A 20 12.96 -13.51 -13.68
CA TYR A 20 11.61 -13.52 -13.14
C TYR A 20 10.52 -13.33 -14.18
N GLN A 21 10.88 -12.97 -15.42
CA GLN A 21 9.94 -12.82 -16.51
C GLN A 21 9.35 -14.18 -16.89
N HIS A 22 8.02 -14.26 -16.89
CA HIS A 22 7.32 -15.42 -17.39
C HIS A 22 7.52 -15.58 -18.91
N LYS A 23 7.54 -16.84 -19.39
CA LYS A 23 7.79 -17.18 -20.81
C LYS A 23 6.81 -16.50 -21.78
N LYS A 24 5.55 -16.37 -21.38
CA LYS A 24 4.53 -15.63 -22.13
C LYS A 24 4.63 -14.15 -21.79
N ASP A 25 4.60 -13.32 -22.82
CA ASP A 25 4.58 -11.87 -22.68
C ASP A 25 3.21 -11.35 -22.24
N PHE A 26 3.21 -10.55 -21.17
CA PHE A 26 2.05 -9.84 -20.64
C PHE A 26 2.30 -8.33 -20.56
N SER A 27 3.06 -7.75 -21.50
CA SER A 27 3.40 -6.31 -21.52
C SER A 27 2.19 -5.36 -21.43
N HIS A 28 1.00 -5.79 -21.85
CA HIS A 28 -0.25 -5.04 -21.69
C HIS A 28 -0.66 -4.81 -20.21
N LEU A 29 -0.11 -5.59 -19.28
CA LEU A 29 -0.28 -5.40 -17.83
C LEU A 29 0.72 -4.38 -17.23
N GLY A 30 1.56 -3.78 -18.08
CA GLY A 30 2.65 -2.92 -17.67
C GLY A 30 3.93 -3.69 -17.35
N THR A 31 5.00 -2.97 -17.05
CA THR A 31 6.29 -3.55 -16.67
C THR A 31 6.73 -3.00 -15.33
N MET A 32 7.15 -3.89 -14.44
CA MET A 32 7.64 -3.56 -13.11
C MET A 32 9.16 -3.72 -13.06
N THR A 33 9.78 -2.88 -12.25
CA THR A 33 11.21 -2.94 -11.96
C THR A 33 11.39 -3.03 -10.46
N ILE A 34 12.10 -4.05 -9.98
CA ILE A 34 12.46 -4.21 -8.58
C ILE A 34 13.98 -4.12 -8.48
N SER A 35 14.46 -3.18 -7.68
CA SER A 35 15.88 -3.01 -7.38
C SER A 35 16.13 -3.16 -5.89
N ARG A 36 17.24 -3.81 -5.54
CA ARG A 36 17.77 -3.84 -4.17
C ARG A 36 19.26 -3.56 -4.25
N SER A 37 19.73 -2.70 -3.36
CA SER A 37 21.16 -2.47 -3.12
C SER A 37 21.47 -2.71 -1.65
N HIS A 38 22.56 -3.42 -1.37
CA HIS A 38 23.06 -3.66 -0.02
C HIS A 38 24.56 -3.97 -0.05
N ASN A 39 25.34 -3.35 0.83
CA ASN A 39 26.78 -3.57 0.98
C ASN A 39 27.56 -3.54 -0.35
N GLY A 40 27.24 -2.59 -1.23
CA GLY A 40 27.89 -2.43 -2.53
C GLY A 40 27.46 -3.43 -3.61
N VAL A 41 26.55 -4.36 -3.30
CA VAL A 41 25.92 -5.25 -4.29
C VAL A 41 24.55 -4.68 -4.66
N GLU A 42 24.30 -4.55 -5.96
CA GLU A 42 23.01 -4.12 -6.50
C GLU A 42 22.49 -5.18 -7.48
N ARG A 43 21.19 -5.43 -7.42
CA ARG A 43 20.47 -6.19 -8.46
C ARG A 43 19.22 -5.44 -8.85
N ASN A 44 18.96 -5.41 -10.15
CA ASN A 44 17.78 -4.85 -10.76
C ASN A 44 17.14 -5.92 -11.66
N VAL A 45 15.84 -6.15 -11.49
CA VAL A 45 15.05 -7.07 -12.33
C VAL A 45 13.86 -6.33 -12.92
N LYS A 46 13.60 -6.57 -14.20
CA LYS A 46 12.47 -6.01 -14.94
C LYS A 46 11.60 -7.13 -15.49
N PHE A 47 10.30 -7.08 -15.24
CA PHE A 47 9.35 -8.12 -15.66
C PHE A 47 7.94 -7.54 -15.78
N ASN A 48 7.11 -8.13 -16.64
CA ASN A 48 5.69 -7.78 -16.75
C ASN A 48 4.77 -8.79 -16.02
N TYR A 49 5.22 -10.04 -15.89
CA TYR A 49 4.53 -11.08 -15.13
C TYR A 49 5.55 -12.08 -14.62
N THR A 50 5.33 -12.64 -13.42
CA THR A 50 6.19 -13.65 -12.82
C THR A 50 5.35 -14.78 -12.22
N SER A 51 5.87 -16.01 -12.28
CA SER A 51 5.31 -17.16 -11.55
C SER A 51 6.02 -17.38 -10.21
N ASN A 52 7.06 -16.60 -9.88
CA ASN A 52 7.76 -16.71 -8.60
C ASN A 52 6.87 -16.15 -7.48
N GLU A 53 6.45 -17.02 -6.57
CA GLU A 53 5.52 -16.69 -5.48
C GLU A 53 6.05 -15.57 -4.57
N TYR A 54 7.35 -15.57 -4.25
CA TYR A 54 7.94 -14.57 -3.36
C TYR A 54 8.06 -13.21 -4.05
N LEU A 55 8.41 -13.17 -5.34
CA LEU A 55 8.45 -11.92 -6.09
C LEU A 55 7.05 -11.35 -6.34
N ASN A 56 6.06 -12.21 -6.58
CA ASN A 56 4.65 -11.80 -6.64
C ASN A 56 4.20 -11.18 -5.31
N ARG A 57 4.47 -11.83 -4.17
CA ARG A 57 4.16 -11.30 -2.85
C ARG A 57 4.87 -9.98 -2.56
N LEU A 58 6.12 -9.84 -3.00
CA LEU A 58 6.89 -8.61 -2.86
C LEU A 58 6.29 -7.47 -3.69
N THR A 59 5.88 -7.79 -4.92
CA THR A 59 5.19 -6.88 -5.83
C THR A 59 3.86 -6.39 -5.26
N GLU A 60 3.02 -7.30 -4.77
CA GLU A 60 1.76 -6.97 -4.10
C GLU A 60 1.99 -6.10 -2.87
N LEU A 61 3.01 -6.41 -2.07
CA LEU A 61 3.35 -5.62 -0.89
C LEU A 61 3.75 -4.19 -1.26
N PHE A 62 4.59 -3.99 -2.29
CA PHE A 62 4.93 -2.65 -2.75
C PHE A 62 3.73 -1.89 -3.33
N ARG A 63 2.86 -2.56 -4.09
CA ARG A 63 1.60 -1.95 -4.56
C ARG A 63 0.72 -1.51 -3.40
N ASN A 64 0.57 -2.34 -2.37
CA ASN A 64 -0.21 -2.00 -1.18
C ASN A 64 0.40 -0.86 -0.37
N ILE A 65 1.73 -0.73 -0.34
CA ILE A 65 2.41 0.44 0.23
C ILE A 65 2.07 1.68 -0.60
N ALA A 66 2.21 1.61 -1.93
CA ALA A 66 1.90 2.74 -2.80
C ALA A 66 0.43 3.18 -2.67
N THR A 67 -0.53 2.25 -2.67
CA THR A 67 -1.96 2.54 -2.44
C THR A 67 -2.15 3.27 -1.11
N GLN A 68 -1.51 2.78 -0.04
CA GLN A 68 -1.60 3.38 1.28
C GLN A 68 -1.06 4.81 1.30
N GLU A 69 0.15 5.04 0.79
CA GLU A 69 0.79 6.37 0.82
C GLU A 69 0.01 7.36 -0.07
N THR A 70 -0.47 6.92 -1.24
CA THR A 70 -1.38 7.71 -2.08
C THR A 70 -2.65 8.08 -1.33
N ARG A 71 -3.25 7.13 -0.61
CA ARG A 71 -4.49 7.39 0.14
C ARG A 71 -4.30 8.39 1.27
N ILE A 72 -3.18 8.31 1.99
CA ILE A 72 -2.82 9.28 3.04
C ILE A 72 -2.68 10.67 2.41
N PHE A 73 -1.91 10.78 1.33
CA PHE A 73 -1.70 12.05 0.62
C PHE A 73 -3.01 12.67 0.10
N GLU A 74 -3.88 11.87 -0.53
CA GLU A 74 -5.17 12.33 -1.04
C GLU A 74 -6.09 12.83 0.08
N LEU A 75 -6.11 12.14 1.23
CA LEU A 75 -6.91 12.55 2.39
C LEU A 75 -6.39 13.84 3.03
N GLU A 76 -5.07 13.99 3.16
CA GLU A 76 -4.46 15.23 3.67
C GLU A 76 -4.72 16.40 2.72
N THR A 77 -4.59 16.16 1.42
CA THR A 77 -4.85 17.16 0.39
C THR A 77 -6.30 17.62 0.44
N VAL A 78 -7.26 16.70 0.34
CA VAL A 78 -8.69 17.03 0.36
C VAL A 78 -9.11 17.69 1.68
N ARG A 79 -8.57 17.26 2.83
CA ARG A 79 -8.80 17.93 4.11
C ARG A 79 -8.39 19.41 4.05
N SER A 80 -7.30 19.74 3.37
CA SER A 80 -6.77 21.11 3.30
C SER A 80 -7.40 21.98 2.21
N THR A 81 -7.81 21.40 1.08
CA THR A 81 -8.23 22.15 -0.11
C THR A 81 -9.72 22.05 -0.42
N ASP A 82 -10.36 20.92 -0.10
CA ASP A 82 -11.76 20.65 -0.39
C ASP A 82 -12.42 19.76 0.70
N PRO A 83 -12.57 20.27 1.95
CA PRO A 83 -13.02 19.45 3.07
C PRO A 83 -14.38 18.77 2.84
N ILE A 84 -15.25 19.36 2.01
CA ILE A 84 -16.58 18.81 1.70
C ILE A 84 -16.51 17.49 0.91
N SER A 85 -15.39 17.23 0.21
CA SER A 85 -15.13 15.98 -0.52
C SER A 85 -14.54 14.87 0.35
N THR A 86 -14.14 15.15 1.60
CA THR A 86 -13.60 14.14 2.55
C THR A 86 -14.47 12.88 2.70
N PRO A 87 -15.82 12.95 2.78
CA PRO A 87 -16.65 11.76 2.86
C PRO A 87 -16.48 10.81 1.68
N ALA A 88 -16.21 11.32 0.47
CA ALA A 88 -15.94 10.49 -0.70
C ALA A 88 -14.61 9.75 -0.57
N GLN A 89 -13.57 10.43 -0.12
CA GLN A 89 -12.25 9.83 0.09
C GLN A 89 -12.28 8.76 1.18
N LEU A 90 -13.06 8.94 2.26
CA LEU A 90 -13.22 7.93 3.29
C LEU A 90 -13.97 6.67 2.81
N ARG A 91 -14.89 6.79 1.84
CA ARG A 91 -15.52 5.63 1.19
C ARG A 91 -14.51 4.84 0.35
N LEU A 92 -13.62 5.52 -0.35
CA LEU A 92 -12.56 4.86 -1.11
C LEU A 92 -11.58 4.15 -0.18
N LEU A 93 -11.14 4.82 0.90
CA LEU A 93 -10.33 4.21 1.94
C LEU A 93 -11.00 2.95 2.51
N GLU A 94 -12.29 3.02 2.83
CA GLU A 94 -13.02 1.86 3.34
C GLU A 94 -12.99 0.68 2.37
N SER A 95 -13.18 0.93 1.08
CA SER A 95 -13.09 -0.10 0.04
C SER A 95 -11.69 -0.73 0.00
N GLU A 96 -10.63 0.09 0.03
CA GLU A 96 -9.23 -0.37 -0.01
C GLU A 96 -8.86 -1.19 1.23
N LEU A 97 -9.31 -0.78 2.41
CA LEU A 97 -9.15 -1.53 3.65
C LEU A 97 -9.86 -2.88 3.57
N ARG A 98 -11.12 -2.91 3.10
CA ARG A 98 -11.90 -4.15 2.95
C ARG A 98 -11.29 -5.12 1.94
N SER A 99 -10.73 -4.62 0.85
CA SER A 99 -10.05 -5.42 -0.17
C SER A 99 -8.64 -5.86 0.24
N ARG A 100 -8.15 -5.46 1.43
CA ARG A 100 -6.79 -5.75 1.92
C ARG A 100 -5.67 -5.22 1.00
N ASN A 101 -5.95 -4.12 0.30
CA ASN A 101 -4.99 -3.42 -0.57
C ASN A 101 -4.15 -2.40 0.20
N PHE A 102 -3.96 -2.62 1.50
CA PHE A 102 -3.25 -1.73 2.42
C PHE A 102 -2.15 -2.53 3.12
N ALA A 103 -0.92 -2.01 3.09
CA ALA A 103 0.22 -2.74 3.63
C ALA A 103 0.23 -2.74 5.17
N ASP A 104 -0.14 -1.63 5.79
CA ASP A 104 -0.23 -1.46 7.23
C ASP A 104 -1.38 -0.48 7.59
N PRO A 105 -2.62 -0.99 7.73
CA PRO A 105 -3.78 -0.18 8.10
C PRO A 105 -3.60 0.66 9.38
N GLN A 106 -2.73 0.27 10.30
CA GLN A 106 -2.54 1.00 11.55
C GLN A 106 -1.92 2.37 11.33
N LYS A 107 -1.12 2.54 10.27
CA LYS A 107 -0.47 3.81 9.94
C LYS A 107 -1.44 4.94 9.60
N ILE A 108 -2.68 4.63 9.20
CA ILE A 108 -3.67 5.65 8.89
C ILE A 108 -4.47 6.12 10.10
N ILE A 109 -4.39 5.42 11.25
CA ILE A 109 -5.14 5.76 12.46
C ILE A 109 -4.88 7.20 12.94
N PRO A 110 -3.62 7.71 13.00
CA PRO A 110 -3.37 9.08 13.41
C PRO A 110 -4.13 10.10 12.56
N LEU A 111 -4.08 9.96 11.23
CA LEU A 111 -4.83 10.83 10.31
C LEU A 111 -6.35 10.73 10.52
N LEU A 112 -6.88 9.52 10.74
CA LEU A 112 -8.30 9.34 11.05
C LEU A 112 -8.69 9.98 12.39
N GLN A 113 -7.79 9.97 13.38
CA GLN A 113 -8.02 10.63 14.67
C GLN A 113 -8.07 12.14 14.52
N GLU A 114 -7.18 12.72 13.70
CA GLU A 114 -7.22 14.14 13.34
C GLU A 114 -8.53 14.49 12.63
N LEU A 115 -8.89 13.74 11.57
CA LEU A 115 -10.14 13.94 10.84
C LEU A 115 -11.36 13.85 11.74
N ARG A 116 -11.39 12.96 12.73
CA ARG A 116 -12.50 12.82 13.67
C ARG A 116 -12.73 14.08 14.51
N LEU A 117 -11.65 14.80 14.85
CA LEU A 117 -11.69 15.98 15.73
C LEU A 117 -11.75 17.31 14.95
N ASP A 118 -11.57 17.27 13.64
CA ASP A 118 -11.52 18.46 12.78
C ASP A 118 -12.92 19.01 12.47
N GLU A 119 -13.28 20.15 13.09
CA GLU A 119 -14.57 20.83 12.86
C GLU A 119 -14.72 21.43 11.46
N GLY A 120 -13.62 21.64 10.73
CA GLY A 120 -13.63 22.06 9.32
C GLY A 120 -14.08 20.96 8.36
N VAL A 121 -14.10 19.70 8.84
CA VAL A 121 -14.54 18.54 8.07
C VAL A 121 -16.03 18.22 8.36
N PRO A 122 -16.83 17.85 7.33
CA PRO A 122 -18.23 17.48 7.53
C PRO A 122 -18.44 16.43 8.62
N LEU A 123 -19.46 16.60 9.46
CA LEU A 123 -19.76 15.69 10.57
C LEU A 123 -19.88 14.21 10.12
N ILE A 124 -20.42 13.98 8.93
CA ILE A 124 -20.52 12.64 8.36
C ILE A 124 -19.14 11.99 8.12
N ALA A 125 -18.14 12.77 7.68
CA ALA A 125 -16.77 12.29 7.51
C ALA A 125 -16.11 12.02 8.86
N ARG A 126 -16.28 12.90 9.86
CA ARG A 126 -15.78 12.68 11.22
C ARG A 126 -16.30 11.38 11.83
N ASN A 127 -17.61 11.15 11.70
CA ASN A 127 -18.26 9.92 12.15
C ASN A 127 -17.77 8.70 11.36
N HIS A 128 -17.45 8.86 10.08
CA HIS A 128 -16.89 7.79 9.25
C HIS A 128 -15.47 7.44 9.69
N ALA A 129 -14.62 8.44 9.96
CA ALA A 129 -13.28 8.22 10.48
C ALA A 129 -13.30 7.42 11.79
N ASP A 130 -14.20 7.73 12.72
CA ASP A 130 -14.37 6.95 13.96
C ASP A 130 -14.78 5.49 13.70
N ARG A 131 -15.67 5.24 12.73
CA ARG A 131 -16.02 3.86 12.31
C ARG A 131 -14.82 3.11 11.72
N LEU A 132 -14.01 3.77 10.91
CA LEU A 132 -12.81 3.15 10.31
C LEU A 132 -11.76 2.82 11.36
N ILE A 133 -11.52 3.71 12.34
CA ILE A 133 -10.63 3.41 13.48
C ILE A 133 -11.10 2.14 14.21
N LYS A 134 -12.40 2.03 14.49
CA LYS A 134 -12.98 0.84 15.14
C LYS A 134 -12.82 -0.42 14.29
N MET A 135 -13.02 -0.31 12.98
CA MET A 135 -12.84 -1.42 12.03
C MET A 135 -11.39 -1.91 12.04
N ILE A 136 -10.42 -1.00 11.85
CA ILE A 136 -8.99 -1.31 11.82
C ILE A 136 -8.52 -1.94 13.14
N ASN A 137 -8.99 -1.43 14.29
CA ASN A 137 -8.64 -1.99 15.60
C ASN A 137 -9.29 -3.34 15.89
N LYS A 138 -10.45 -3.64 15.29
CA LYS A 138 -11.10 -4.95 15.42
C LYS A 138 -10.36 -6.03 14.64
N GLU A 139 -9.86 -5.72 13.45
CA GLU A 139 -9.08 -6.67 12.62
C GLU A 139 -7.71 -7.02 13.22
N LYS A 140 -7.21 -6.23 14.17
CA LYS A 140 -5.98 -6.52 14.92
C LYS A 140 -6.15 -7.63 15.97
N LYS A 141 -7.39 -7.91 16.41
CA LYS A 141 -7.71 -8.94 17.41
C LYS A 141 -7.93 -10.29 16.73
#